data_AF-A0A7S4D2I8-F1
#
_entry.id   AF-A0A7S4D2I8-F1
#
_cell.length_a   1.000
_cell.length_b   1.000
_cell.length_c   1.000
_cell.angle_alpha   90.00
_cell.angle_beta   90.00
_cell.angle_gamma   90.00
#
_symmetry.space_group_name_H-M   'P 1'
#
loop_
_entity.id
_entity.type
_entity.pdbx_description
1 polymer ?
#
loop_
_entity_poly.entity_id
_entity_poly.type
_entity_poly.pdbx_seq_one_letter_code
_entity_poly.pdbx_strand_id
1 'polypeptide(L)'
;MNQQTVLESKRILAIIDDLLNDLTTLQCVPAFLSQFQPADLAYLGPDIQGRLSELLDTERKLEQGQGVGNEELSFAHKHSVRAVLDMLRQVQYTDGYEPATSPDEGLMRFHLIIKTLRGLMHDKFNTTVEEDLQKFEILRDTVSREQTASADVKALNREFQSERNLRKVEVARRDEAIKKLSDELQTIQESAVEEDKEFERQVKDAEEINVQTYQQEEERLQSLVEQLEANLAKAEEANNKEEAALRQERRKREQFLDGLLTQYDTEMNEKTSEFEQYQQDYARDQIKLEQLEKDLKQFDEDQAKRDAEEKIENDRKLHHMEVLVRMDTSSKLLQAFWRGYAIRLMIKKKKTGKKKGGKKK
;
A
#
# COMPACT_ATOMS: atom_id res chain seq x y z
N MET A 1 108.88 11.84 -14.74
CA MET A 1 109.64 10.58 -14.97
C MET A 1 111.11 10.90 -15.12
N ASN A 2 111.99 10.05 -14.56
CA ASN A 2 113.44 10.23 -14.65
C ASN A 2 113.87 9.99 -16.11
N GLN A 3 114.73 10.82 -16.71
CA GLN A 3 115.14 10.62 -18.12
C GLN A 3 115.78 9.24 -18.33
N GLN A 4 116.44 8.72 -17.29
CA GLN A 4 117.03 7.39 -17.25
C GLN A 4 115.98 6.28 -17.35
N THR A 5 114.82 6.41 -16.68
CA THR A 5 113.76 5.39 -16.74
C THR A 5 113.06 5.35 -18.10
N VAL A 6 112.98 6.48 -18.80
CA VAL A 6 112.40 6.56 -20.16
C VAL A 6 113.34 5.97 -21.21
N LEU A 7 114.65 6.13 -21.02
CA LEU A 7 115.65 5.51 -21.90
C LEU A 7 115.68 3.99 -21.70
N GLU A 8 115.63 3.54 -20.45
CA GLU A 8 115.57 2.10 -20.14
C GLU A 8 114.27 1.46 -20.63
N SER A 9 113.11 2.11 -20.49
CA SER A 9 111.85 1.56 -21.03
C SER A 9 111.86 1.43 -22.55
N LYS A 10 112.42 2.42 -23.27
CA LYS A 10 112.60 2.35 -24.73
C LYS A 10 113.58 1.24 -25.13
N ARG A 11 114.65 1.02 -24.37
CA ARG A 11 115.59 -0.09 -24.61
C ARG A 11 114.92 -1.44 -24.40
N ILE A 12 114.17 -1.60 -23.31
CA ILE A 12 113.46 -2.85 -23.00
C ILE A 12 112.40 -3.15 -24.06
N LEU A 13 111.63 -2.15 -24.50
CA LEU A 13 110.66 -2.32 -25.59
C LEU A 13 111.35 -2.66 -26.92
N ALA A 14 112.48 -2.02 -27.24
CA ALA A 14 113.25 -2.33 -28.44
C ALA A 14 113.76 -3.78 -28.45
N ILE A 15 114.28 -4.28 -27.32
CA ILE A 15 114.72 -5.69 -27.20
C ILE A 15 113.57 -6.66 -27.46
N ILE A 16 112.36 -6.30 -27.04
CA ILE A 16 111.17 -7.16 -27.18
C ILE A 16 110.60 -7.06 -28.58
N ASP A 17 110.66 -5.88 -29.21
CA ASP A 17 110.32 -5.71 -30.62
C ASP A 17 111.31 -6.52 -31.50
N ASP A 18 112.60 -6.52 -31.17
CA ASP A 18 113.62 -7.35 -31.82
C ASP A 18 113.34 -8.86 -31.62
N LEU A 19 112.99 -9.27 -30.40
CA LEU A 19 112.59 -10.66 -30.11
C LEU A 19 111.31 -11.06 -30.86
N LEU A 20 110.33 -10.16 -30.96
CA LEU A 20 109.10 -10.42 -31.73
C LEU A 20 109.41 -10.58 -33.22
N ASN A 21 110.33 -9.79 -33.77
CA ASN A 21 110.79 -9.92 -35.15
C ASN A 21 111.54 -11.25 -35.37
N ASP A 22 112.38 -11.66 -34.41
CA ASP A 22 113.05 -12.98 -34.44
C ASP A 22 112.07 -14.14 -34.38
N LEU A 23 111.09 -14.07 -33.47
CA LEU A 23 110.06 -15.09 -33.35
C LEU A 23 109.17 -15.17 -34.59
N THR A 24 108.86 -14.03 -35.22
CA THR A 24 108.13 -13.98 -36.49
C THR A 24 108.93 -14.65 -37.60
N THR A 25 110.24 -14.43 -37.63
CA THR A 25 111.15 -15.05 -38.61
C THR A 25 111.32 -16.56 -38.37
N LEU A 26 111.44 -16.99 -37.11
CA LEU A 26 111.54 -18.39 -36.74
C LEU A 26 110.24 -19.18 -36.96
N GLN A 27 109.07 -18.56 -36.82
CA GLN A 27 107.78 -19.20 -37.13
C GLN A 27 107.67 -19.66 -38.57
N CYS A 28 108.40 -19.01 -39.47
CA CYS A 28 108.44 -19.31 -40.88
C CYS A 28 109.47 -20.37 -41.27
N VAL A 29 110.29 -20.84 -40.32
CA VAL A 29 111.32 -21.86 -40.55
C VAL A 29 110.78 -23.21 -40.11
N PRO A 30 110.49 -24.15 -41.05
CA PRO A 30 110.10 -25.51 -40.69
C PRO A 30 111.16 -26.25 -39.87
N ALA A 31 110.70 -27.20 -39.06
CA ALA A 31 111.54 -28.06 -38.21
C ALA A 31 112.45 -29.02 -39.00
N PHE A 32 112.25 -29.18 -40.31
CA PHE A 32 113.08 -30.02 -41.17
C PHE A 32 113.26 -29.39 -42.55
N LEU A 33 114.46 -29.50 -43.15
CA LEU A 33 114.71 -29.01 -44.51
C LEU A 33 113.75 -29.61 -45.55
N SER A 34 113.29 -30.84 -45.32
CA SER A 34 112.36 -31.56 -46.19
C SER A 34 110.94 -30.98 -46.21
N GLN A 35 110.63 -30.07 -45.28
CA GLN A 35 109.32 -29.42 -45.19
C GLN A 35 109.26 -28.06 -45.91
N PHE A 36 110.42 -27.50 -46.31
CA PHE A 36 110.45 -26.32 -47.15
C PHE A 36 109.91 -26.65 -48.55
N GLN A 37 109.09 -25.76 -49.12
CA GLN A 37 108.68 -25.90 -50.50
C GLN A 37 109.82 -25.51 -51.45
N PRO A 38 109.85 -26.03 -52.69
CA PRO A 38 110.91 -25.72 -53.66
C PRO A 38 111.04 -24.21 -53.94
N ALA A 39 109.95 -23.45 -53.83
CA ALA A 39 109.93 -21.99 -53.98
C ALA A 39 110.64 -21.28 -52.81
N ASP A 40 110.43 -21.73 -51.58
CA ASP A 40 111.07 -21.19 -50.38
C ASP A 40 112.59 -21.45 -50.41
N LEU A 41 112.99 -22.65 -50.85
CA LEU A 41 114.40 -23.01 -51.04
C LEU A 41 115.04 -22.14 -52.13
N ALA A 42 114.37 -21.94 -53.27
CA ALA A 42 114.89 -21.10 -54.36
C ALA A 42 115.13 -19.64 -53.93
N TYR A 43 114.27 -19.10 -53.05
CA TYR A 43 114.37 -17.74 -52.52
C TYR A 43 115.55 -17.55 -51.55
N LEU A 44 115.82 -18.56 -50.71
CA LEU A 44 116.88 -18.50 -49.69
C LEU A 44 118.30 -18.62 -50.27
N GLY A 45 118.47 -19.21 -51.45
CA GLY A 45 119.79 -19.41 -52.07
C GLY A 45 120.64 -20.50 -51.39
N PRO A 46 121.69 -20.99 -52.06
CA PRO A 46 122.47 -22.16 -51.61
C PRO A 46 123.26 -21.91 -50.31
N ASP A 47 123.69 -20.67 -50.06
CA ASP A 47 124.49 -20.32 -48.89
C ASP A 47 123.66 -20.37 -47.59
N ILE A 48 122.41 -19.87 -47.63
CA ILE A 48 121.50 -19.90 -46.47
C ILE A 48 120.98 -21.33 -46.24
N GLN A 49 120.72 -22.09 -47.31
CA GLN A 49 120.36 -23.50 -47.22
C GLN A 49 121.46 -24.34 -46.54
N GLY A 50 122.73 -24.08 -46.88
CA GLY A 50 123.87 -24.72 -46.22
C GLY A 50 123.89 -24.44 -44.73
N ARG A 51 123.68 -23.18 -44.32
CA ARG A 51 123.65 -22.76 -42.92
C ARG A 51 122.42 -23.27 -42.16
N LEU A 52 121.26 -23.36 -42.80
CA LEU A 52 120.07 -24.00 -42.25
C LEU A 52 120.28 -25.51 -42.04
N SER A 53 120.98 -26.19 -42.95
CA SER A 53 121.34 -27.60 -42.79
C SER A 53 122.26 -27.83 -41.59
N GLU A 54 123.25 -26.95 -41.39
CA GLU A 54 124.13 -26.97 -40.23
C GLU A 54 123.34 -26.72 -38.93
N LEU A 55 122.42 -25.76 -38.93
CA LEU A 55 121.57 -25.46 -37.78
C LEU A 55 120.72 -26.67 -37.39
N LEU A 56 120.00 -27.26 -38.36
CA LEU A 56 119.12 -28.41 -38.13
C LEU A 56 119.90 -29.66 -37.69
N ASP A 57 121.13 -29.84 -38.20
CA ASP A 57 122.03 -30.89 -37.73
C ASP A 57 122.50 -30.64 -36.28
N THR A 58 122.73 -29.38 -35.88
CA THR A 58 123.05 -29.05 -34.48
C THR A 58 121.85 -29.23 -33.54
N GLU A 59 120.64 -28.88 -33.98
CA GLU A 59 119.39 -29.10 -33.24
C GLU A 59 119.15 -30.59 -33.01
N ARG A 60 119.30 -31.40 -34.06
CA ARG A 60 119.16 -32.86 -33.96
C ARG A 60 120.16 -33.50 -32.98
N LYS A 61 121.39 -32.98 -32.91
CA LYS A 61 122.40 -33.41 -31.93
C LYS A 61 122.04 -33.01 -30.50
N LEU A 62 121.42 -31.84 -30.32
CA LEU A 62 120.91 -31.37 -29.02
C LEU A 62 119.72 -32.21 -28.53
N GLU A 63 118.76 -32.50 -29.41
CA GLU A 63 117.57 -33.30 -29.09
C GLU A 63 117.89 -34.76 -28.73
N GLN A 64 118.93 -35.34 -29.35
CA GLN A 64 119.41 -36.70 -29.07
C GLN A 64 120.20 -36.81 -27.74
N GLY A 65 120.23 -35.74 -26.94
CA GLY A 65 120.84 -35.74 -25.60
C GLY A 65 122.37 -35.61 -25.61
N GLN A 66 123.01 -35.34 -26.76
CA GLN A 66 124.46 -35.12 -26.83
C GLN A 66 124.90 -33.74 -26.29
N GLY A 67 123.93 -32.90 -25.88
CA GLY A 67 124.16 -31.53 -25.39
C GLY A 67 124.12 -31.34 -23.87
N VAL A 68 123.86 -32.38 -23.07
CA VAL A 68 123.83 -32.24 -21.61
C VAL A 68 125.27 -32.10 -21.09
N GLY A 69 125.70 -30.84 -20.88
CA GLY A 69 127.04 -30.50 -20.36
C GLY A 69 128.07 -30.08 -21.41
N ASN A 70 127.69 -29.94 -22.69
CA ASN A 70 128.60 -29.54 -23.75
C ASN A 70 128.37 -28.05 -24.13
N GLU A 71 129.04 -27.14 -23.41
CA GLU A 71 128.91 -25.69 -23.60
C GLU A 71 129.28 -25.24 -25.02
N GLU A 72 130.23 -25.92 -25.66
CA GLU A 72 130.62 -25.65 -27.06
C GLU A 72 129.49 -25.94 -28.04
N LEU A 73 128.69 -26.99 -27.79
CA LEU A 73 127.58 -27.38 -28.66
C LEU A 73 126.37 -26.46 -28.50
N SER A 74 126.12 -26.00 -27.27
CA SER A 74 125.11 -24.95 -26.99
C SER A 74 125.52 -23.59 -27.56
N PHE A 75 126.81 -23.24 -27.47
CA PHE A 75 127.35 -22.02 -28.05
C PHE A 75 127.31 -22.05 -29.58
N ALA A 76 127.70 -23.18 -30.18
CA ALA A 76 127.61 -23.40 -31.62
C ALA A 76 126.15 -23.31 -32.11
N HIS A 77 125.20 -23.95 -31.42
CA HIS A 77 123.78 -23.84 -31.76
C HIS A 77 123.26 -22.40 -31.64
N LYS A 78 123.56 -21.67 -30.56
CA LYS A 78 123.18 -20.25 -30.42
C LYS A 78 123.80 -19.37 -31.50
N HIS A 79 125.05 -19.62 -31.88
CA HIS A 79 125.74 -18.88 -32.92
C HIS A 79 125.17 -19.21 -34.30
N SER A 80 124.84 -20.48 -34.57
CA SER A 80 124.15 -20.91 -35.79
C SER A 80 122.74 -20.35 -35.90
N VAL A 81 121.94 -20.34 -34.82
CA VAL A 81 120.61 -19.72 -34.78
C VAL A 81 120.70 -18.24 -35.09
N ARG A 82 121.63 -17.52 -34.44
CA ARG A 82 121.84 -16.08 -34.70
C ARG A 82 122.34 -15.82 -36.11
N ALA A 83 123.30 -16.60 -36.60
CA ALA A 83 123.84 -16.43 -37.95
C ALA A 83 122.76 -16.68 -39.01
N VAL A 84 121.92 -17.71 -38.83
CA VAL A 84 120.77 -17.98 -39.70
C VAL A 84 119.75 -16.84 -39.61
N LEU A 85 119.40 -16.36 -38.40
CA LEU A 85 118.47 -15.23 -38.25
C LEU A 85 119.00 -13.94 -38.86
N ASP A 86 120.29 -13.65 -38.70
CA ASP A 86 120.94 -12.48 -39.30
C ASP A 86 120.92 -12.56 -40.83
N MET A 87 121.19 -13.75 -41.40
CA MET A 87 121.09 -13.99 -42.85
C MET A 87 119.64 -13.91 -43.36
N LEU A 88 118.67 -14.46 -42.63
CA LEU A 88 117.25 -14.38 -42.98
C LEU A 88 116.71 -12.94 -42.88
N ARG A 89 117.18 -12.15 -41.90
CA ARG A 89 116.91 -10.72 -41.79
C ARG A 89 117.52 -9.94 -42.94
N GLN A 90 118.75 -10.26 -43.35
CA GLN A 90 119.44 -9.60 -44.45
C GLN A 90 118.78 -9.85 -45.81
N VAL A 91 118.13 -11.00 -45.98
CA VAL A 91 117.33 -11.37 -47.17
C VAL A 91 115.85 -10.99 -47.05
N GLN A 92 115.44 -10.36 -45.94
CA GLN A 92 114.06 -9.90 -45.71
C GLN A 92 113.02 -11.02 -45.85
N TYR A 93 113.35 -12.23 -45.37
CA TYR A 93 112.55 -13.44 -45.59
C TYR A 93 111.09 -13.37 -45.10
N THR A 94 110.80 -12.49 -44.15
CA THR A 94 109.45 -12.27 -43.59
C THR A 94 108.88 -10.88 -43.89
N ASP A 95 109.60 -10.04 -44.62
CA ASP A 95 109.18 -8.69 -45.00
C ASP A 95 108.84 -8.66 -46.50
N GLY A 96 107.59 -9.03 -46.83
CA GLY A 96 107.06 -9.06 -48.19
C GLY A 96 107.09 -10.43 -48.90
N TYR A 97 107.57 -11.49 -48.23
CA TYR A 97 107.45 -12.88 -48.68
C TYR A 97 106.57 -13.66 -47.69
N GLU A 98 105.63 -14.47 -48.19
CA GLU A 98 104.76 -15.33 -47.37
C GLU A 98 105.21 -16.80 -47.51
N PRO A 99 105.88 -17.36 -46.49
CA PRO A 99 106.33 -18.75 -46.50
C PRO A 99 105.13 -19.71 -46.49
N ALA A 100 105.17 -20.73 -47.35
CA ALA A 100 104.07 -21.69 -47.50
C ALA A 100 103.96 -22.72 -46.36
N THR A 101 104.88 -22.68 -45.40
CA THR A 101 104.94 -23.61 -44.27
C THR A 101 103.99 -23.15 -43.17
N SER A 102 103.16 -24.07 -42.65
CA SER A 102 102.30 -23.78 -41.51
C SER A 102 103.15 -23.50 -40.26
N PRO A 103 102.99 -22.35 -39.59
CA PRO A 103 103.75 -22.02 -38.40
C PRO A 103 103.45 -23.00 -37.26
N ASP A 104 104.48 -23.30 -36.46
CA ASP A 104 104.34 -24.15 -35.28
C ASP A 104 103.37 -23.53 -34.25
N GLU A 105 102.46 -24.34 -33.71
CA GLU A 105 101.42 -23.88 -32.78
C GLU A 105 102.02 -23.41 -31.44
N GLY A 106 103.10 -24.05 -30.99
CA GLY A 106 103.84 -23.65 -29.79
C GLY A 106 104.45 -22.27 -29.93
N LEU A 107 105.14 -22.04 -31.06
CA LEU A 107 105.79 -20.76 -31.35
C LEU A 107 104.79 -19.62 -31.63
N MET A 108 103.62 -19.92 -32.19
CA MET A 108 102.51 -18.95 -32.35
C MET A 108 101.96 -18.48 -31.00
N ARG A 109 101.67 -19.41 -30.08
CA ARG A 109 101.20 -19.05 -28.73
C ARG A 109 102.24 -18.24 -27.97
N PHE A 110 103.52 -18.60 -28.08
CA PHE A 110 104.61 -17.85 -27.46
C PHE A 110 104.70 -16.43 -28.03
N HIS A 111 104.62 -16.25 -29.35
CA HIS A 111 104.58 -14.92 -29.97
C HIS A 111 103.39 -14.08 -29.49
N LEU A 112 102.20 -14.67 -29.37
CA LEU A 112 101.03 -13.96 -28.82
C LEU A 112 101.25 -13.51 -27.36
N ILE A 113 101.87 -14.36 -26.54
CA ILE A 113 102.23 -14.03 -25.15
C ILE A 113 103.25 -12.88 -25.11
N ILE A 114 104.30 -12.92 -25.93
CA ILE A 114 105.29 -11.84 -25.99
C ILE A 114 104.65 -10.55 -26.51
N LYS A 115 103.75 -10.62 -27.49
CA LYS A 115 103.03 -9.46 -28.02
C LYS A 115 102.10 -8.82 -26.99
N THR A 116 101.39 -9.62 -26.21
CA THR A 116 100.56 -9.14 -25.10
C THR A 116 101.41 -8.58 -23.96
N LEU A 117 102.52 -9.23 -23.62
CA LEU A 117 103.49 -8.73 -22.64
C LEU A 117 104.10 -7.38 -23.07
N ARG A 118 104.42 -7.22 -24.37
CA ARG A 118 104.89 -5.97 -24.96
C ARG A 118 103.86 -4.85 -24.82
N GLY A 119 102.58 -5.13 -25.05
CA GLY A 119 101.48 -4.20 -24.79
C GLY A 119 101.39 -3.79 -23.32
N LEU A 120 101.39 -4.77 -22.42
CA LEU A 120 101.32 -4.52 -20.97
C LEU A 120 102.51 -3.71 -20.44
N MET A 121 103.73 -3.98 -20.94
CA MET A 121 104.91 -3.21 -20.55
C MET A 121 104.94 -1.82 -21.18
N HIS A 122 104.45 -1.68 -22.42
CA HIS A 122 104.29 -0.37 -23.03
C HIS A 122 103.34 0.50 -22.19
N ASP A 123 102.20 -0.06 -21.79
CA ASP A 123 101.23 0.63 -20.94
C ASP A 123 101.86 0.96 -19.58
N LYS A 124 102.51 -0.02 -18.92
CA LYS A 124 103.14 0.17 -17.61
C LYS A 124 104.30 1.18 -17.61
N PHE A 125 105.06 1.26 -18.70
CA PHE A 125 106.17 2.20 -18.82
C PHE A 125 105.72 3.60 -19.22
N ASN A 126 104.53 3.73 -19.81
CA ASN A 126 103.94 5.00 -20.19
C ASN A 126 102.91 5.52 -19.18
N THR A 127 102.43 4.68 -18.26
CA THR A 127 101.63 5.15 -17.13
C THR A 127 102.52 5.82 -16.09
N THR A 128 102.13 7.02 -15.70
CA THR A 128 102.70 7.69 -14.54
C THR A 128 102.07 7.14 -13.26
N VAL A 129 102.80 7.27 -12.15
CA VAL A 129 102.28 6.90 -10.82
C VAL A 129 101.01 7.71 -10.48
N GLU A 130 100.92 8.96 -10.94
CA GLU A 130 99.75 9.82 -10.76
C GLU A 130 98.53 9.30 -11.55
N GLU A 131 98.70 8.88 -12.80
CA GLU A 131 97.61 8.30 -13.60
C GLU A 131 97.12 6.97 -13.04
N ASP A 132 98.01 6.12 -12.51
CA ASP A 132 97.62 4.87 -11.86
C ASP A 132 96.88 5.11 -10.53
N LEU A 133 97.29 6.10 -9.75
CA LEU A 133 96.56 6.55 -8.56
C LEU A 133 95.16 7.07 -8.93
N GLN A 134 95.05 7.89 -9.98
CA GLN A 134 93.76 8.40 -10.47
C GLN A 134 92.84 7.26 -10.95
N LYS A 135 93.36 6.30 -11.72
CA LYS A 135 92.59 5.12 -12.14
C LYS A 135 92.09 4.33 -10.94
N PHE A 136 92.93 4.15 -9.93
CA PHE A 136 92.55 3.45 -8.70
C PHE A 136 91.46 4.21 -7.91
N GLU A 137 91.57 5.53 -7.79
CA GLU A 137 90.55 6.37 -7.15
C GLU A 137 89.21 6.31 -7.90
N ILE A 138 89.20 6.44 -9.23
CA ILE A 138 87.99 6.32 -10.05
C ILE A 138 87.36 4.94 -9.88
N LEU A 139 88.16 3.87 -9.90
CA LEU A 139 87.65 2.52 -9.71
C LEU A 139 87.04 2.35 -8.32
N ARG A 140 87.72 2.82 -7.27
CA ARG A 140 87.22 2.77 -5.90
C ARG A 140 85.91 3.53 -5.75
N ASP A 141 85.82 4.74 -6.31
CA ASP A 141 84.61 5.56 -6.27
C ASP A 141 83.47 4.91 -7.06
N THR A 142 83.77 4.28 -8.19
CA THR A 142 82.81 3.53 -9.00
C THR A 142 82.27 2.33 -8.22
N VAL A 143 83.15 1.54 -7.58
CA VAL A 143 82.76 0.42 -6.73
C VAL A 143 81.94 0.89 -5.53
N SER A 144 82.32 1.99 -4.89
CA SER A 144 81.55 2.57 -3.78
C SER A 144 80.15 2.98 -4.23
N ARG A 145 80.02 3.62 -5.40
CA ARG A 145 78.72 4.01 -5.98
C ARG A 145 77.87 2.81 -6.36
N GLU A 146 78.48 1.77 -6.93
CA GLU A 146 77.81 0.51 -7.24
C GLU A 146 77.29 -0.16 -5.96
N GLN A 147 78.10 -0.19 -4.90
CA GLN A 147 77.69 -0.75 -3.61
C GLN A 147 76.52 0.02 -3.00
N THR A 148 76.55 1.36 -3.00
CA THR A 148 75.43 2.16 -2.50
C THR A 148 74.17 1.97 -3.36
N ALA A 149 74.31 2.01 -4.69
CA ALA A 149 73.17 1.77 -5.59
C ALA A 149 72.58 0.36 -5.43
N SER A 150 73.44 -0.66 -5.24
CA SER A 150 73.00 -2.03 -4.97
C SER A 150 72.27 -2.14 -3.62
N ALA A 151 72.74 -1.44 -2.59
CA ALA A 151 72.06 -1.37 -1.30
C ALA A 151 70.69 -0.69 -1.42
N ASP A 152 70.60 0.41 -2.16
CA ASP A 152 69.34 1.13 -2.40
C ASP A 152 68.35 0.27 -3.18
N VAL A 153 68.78 -0.41 -4.24
CA VAL A 153 67.94 -1.35 -5.00
C VAL A 153 67.43 -2.48 -4.11
N LYS A 154 68.26 -3.01 -3.22
CA LYS A 154 67.84 -4.04 -2.26
C LYS A 154 66.84 -3.49 -1.24
N ALA A 155 67.04 -2.27 -0.73
CA ALA A 155 66.11 -1.63 0.18
C ALA A 155 64.75 -1.37 -0.49
N LEU A 156 64.75 -0.77 -1.67
CA LEU A 156 63.55 -0.47 -2.46
C LEU A 156 62.79 -1.76 -2.82
N ASN A 157 63.50 -2.83 -3.17
CA ASN A 157 62.85 -4.12 -3.45
C ASN A 157 62.22 -4.73 -2.18
N ARG A 158 62.82 -4.56 -1.00
CA ARG A 158 62.20 -5.00 0.26
C ARG A 158 60.93 -4.20 0.58
N GLU A 159 60.99 -2.88 0.45
CA GLU A 159 59.83 -2.00 0.65
C GLU A 159 58.71 -2.33 -0.35
N PHE A 160 59.05 -2.51 -1.63
CA PHE A 160 58.10 -2.91 -2.66
C PHE A 160 57.42 -4.24 -2.35
N GLN A 161 58.17 -5.25 -1.90
CA GLN A 161 57.59 -6.54 -1.50
C GLN A 161 56.71 -6.40 -0.24
N SER A 162 57.12 -5.56 0.72
CA SER A 162 56.34 -5.29 1.93
C SER A 162 55.00 -4.63 1.58
N GLU A 163 55.01 -3.56 0.78
CA GLU A 163 53.80 -2.88 0.30
C GLU A 163 52.91 -3.79 -0.54
N ARG A 164 53.51 -4.60 -1.41
CA ARG A 164 52.75 -5.59 -2.20
C ARG A 164 52.04 -6.60 -1.30
N ASN A 165 52.71 -7.06 -0.23
CA ASN A 165 52.11 -7.98 0.73
C ASN A 165 51.02 -7.30 1.57
N LEU A 166 51.25 -6.07 2.03
CA LEU A 166 50.25 -5.28 2.74
C LEU A 166 48.99 -5.08 1.90
N ARG A 167 49.16 -4.70 0.63
CA ARG A 167 48.05 -4.55 -0.32
C ARG A 167 47.29 -5.86 -0.54
N LYS A 168 47.99 -6.99 -0.66
CA LYS A 168 47.32 -8.31 -0.79
C LYS A 168 46.47 -8.63 0.44
N VAL A 169 46.98 -8.37 1.64
CA VAL A 169 46.24 -8.59 2.89
C VAL A 169 45.02 -7.67 2.97
N GLU A 170 45.15 -6.40 2.63
CA GLU A 170 44.04 -5.45 2.65
C GLU A 170 42.97 -5.78 1.60
N VAL A 171 43.37 -6.22 0.40
CA VAL A 171 42.43 -6.70 -0.63
C VAL A 171 41.69 -7.93 -0.12
N ALA A 172 42.38 -8.92 0.42
CA ALA A 172 41.75 -10.12 0.98
C ALA A 172 40.76 -9.79 2.12
N ARG A 173 41.12 -8.84 2.99
CA ARG A 173 40.25 -8.35 4.07
C ARG A 173 38.98 -7.69 3.52
N ARG A 174 39.10 -6.88 2.48
CA ARG A 174 37.96 -6.23 1.83
C ARG A 174 37.08 -7.23 1.10
N ASP A 175 37.67 -8.19 0.39
CA ASP A 175 36.92 -9.25 -0.30
C ASP A 175 36.11 -10.10 0.70
N GLU A 176 36.68 -10.40 1.88
CA GLU A 176 35.95 -11.09 2.95
C GLU A 176 34.80 -10.24 3.49
N ALA A 177 35.00 -8.93 3.68
CA ALA A 177 33.95 -8.02 4.13
C ALA A 177 32.82 -7.89 3.08
N ILE A 178 33.16 -7.81 1.79
CA ILE A 178 32.19 -7.78 0.69
C ILE A 178 31.37 -9.06 0.68
N LYS A 179 32.02 -10.22 0.87
CA LYS A 179 31.32 -11.51 0.92
C LYS A 179 30.33 -11.56 2.09
N LYS A 180 30.76 -11.19 3.30
CA LYS A 180 29.88 -11.14 4.49
C LYS A 180 28.68 -10.23 4.28
N LEU A 181 28.90 -9.01 3.76
CA LEU A 181 27.82 -8.07 3.49
C LEU A 181 26.87 -8.58 2.40
N SER A 182 27.39 -9.32 1.41
CA SER A 182 26.57 -9.92 0.36
C SER A 182 25.70 -11.06 0.92
N ASP A 183 26.26 -11.91 1.78
CA ASP A 183 25.54 -13.00 2.46
C ASP A 183 24.47 -12.44 3.43
N GLU A 184 24.78 -11.37 4.17
CA GLU A 184 23.83 -10.66 5.04
C GLU A 184 22.68 -10.02 4.24
N LEU A 185 22.99 -9.35 3.12
CA LEU A 185 21.97 -8.79 2.24
C LEU A 185 21.05 -9.86 1.67
N GLN A 186 21.61 -10.99 1.24
CA GLN A 186 20.80 -12.11 0.76
C GLN A 186 19.88 -12.65 1.87
N THR A 187 20.40 -12.83 3.08
CA THR A 187 19.61 -13.31 4.23
C THR A 187 18.47 -12.34 4.58
N ILE A 188 18.74 -11.03 4.59
CA ILE A 188 17.72 -10.01 4.83
C ILE A 188 16.66 -10.03 3.72
N GLN A 189 17.08 -10.18 2.46
CA GLN A 189 16.16 -10.24 1.33
C GLN A 189 15.26 -11.48 1.39
N GLU A 190 15.82 -12.65 1.74
CA GLU A 190 15.06 -13.88 1.94
C GLU A 190 14.06 -13.75 3.09
N SER A 191 14.49 -13.20 4.24
CA SER A 191 13.62 -12.94 5.39
C SER A 191 12.49 -11.97 5.05
N ALA A 192 12.77 -10.88 4.34
CA ALA A 192 11.76 -9.90 3.93
C ALA A 192 10.71 -10.52 3.00
N VAL A 193 11.14 -11.38 2.05
CA VAL A 193 10.22 -12.09 1.15
C VAL A 193 9.35 -13.10 1.90
N GLU A 194 9.88 -13.76 2.94
CA GLU A 194 9.10 -14.65 3.79
C GLU A 194 8.10 -13.87 4.67
N GLU A 195 8.52 -12.76 5.27
CA GLU A 195 7.66 -11.86 6.05
C GLU A 195 6.52 -11.30 5.20
N ASP A 196 6.79 -10.84 3.97
CA ASP A 196 5.77 -10.34 3.04
C ASP A 196 4.74 -11.43 2.71
N LYS A 197 5.19 -12.67 2.44
CA LYS A 197 4.28 -13.80 2.17
C LYS A 197 3.40 -14.14 3.36
N GLU A 198 3.98 -14.15 4.56
CA GLU A 198 3.24 -14.43 5.79
C GLU A 198 2.23 -13.31 6.09
N PHE A 199 2.63 -12.05 5.87
CA PHE A 199 1.73 -10.91 5.99
C PHE A 199 0.56 -10.99 4.99
N GLU A 200 0.83 -11.26 3.71
CA GLU A 200 -0.23 -11.45 2.70
C GLU A 200 -1.20 -12.58 3.09
N ARG A 201 -0.69 -13.67 3.66
CA ARG A 201 -1.52 -14.77 4.14
C ARG A 201 -2.39 -14.34 5.31
N GLN A 202 -1.83 -13.67 6.31
CA GLN A 202 -2.58 -13.18 7.46
C GLN A 202 -3.66 -12.18 7.07
N VAL A 203 -3.37 -11.28 6.11
CA VAL A 203 -4.36 -10.35 5.57
C VAL A 203 -5.49 -11.10 4.88
N LYS A 204 -5.20 -12.09 4.02
CA LYS A 204 -6.23 -12.89 3.35
C LYS A 204 -7.09 -13.68 4.33
N ASP A 205 -6.47 -14.34 5.31
CA ASP A 205 -7.19 -15.11 6.34
C ASP A 205 -8.09 -14.18 7.17
N ALA A 206 -7.61 -12.98 7.54
CA ALA A 206 -8.40 -11.98 8.26
C ALA A 206 -9.54 -11.41 7.40
N GLU A 207 -9.30 -11.15 6.13
CA GLU A 207 -10.34 -10.72 5.17
C GLU A 207 -11.42 -11.79 5.02
N GLU A 208 -11.05 -13.06 4.88
CA GLU A 208 -12.00 -14.17 4.75
C GLU A 208 -12.86 -14.32 6.02
N ILE A 209 -12.24 -14.27 7.20
CA ILE A 209 -12.97 -14.31 8.48
C ILE A 209 -13.93 -13.12 8.59
N ASN A 210 -13.49 -11.91 8.22
CA ASN A 210 -14.34 -10.73 8.26
C ASN A 210 -15.52 -10.85 7.30
N VAL A 211 -15.29 -11.29 6.06
CA VAL A 211 -16.35 -11.50 5.08
C VAL A 211 -17.37 -12.52 5.59
N GLN A 212 -16.92 -13.66 6.12
CA GLN A 212 -17.81 -14.66 6.70
C GLN A 212 -18.61 -14.10 7.88
N THR A 213 -17.98 -13.32 8.76
CA THR A 213 -18.65 -12.69 9.91
C THR A 213 -19.71 -11.70 9.44
N TYR A 214 -19.40 -10.85 8.45
CA TYR A 214 -20.37 -9.90 7.91
C TYR A 214 -21.52 -10.60 7.18
N GLN A 215 -21.25 -11.67 6.44
CA GLN A 215 -22.30 -12.47 5.79
C GLN A 215 -23.25 -13.09 6.82
N GLN A 216 -22.72 -13.68 7.89
CA GLN A 216 -23.56 -14.25 8.96
C GLN A 216 -24.40 -13.18 9.65
N GLU A 217 -23.84 -12.01 9.91
CA GLU A 217 -24.58 -10.90 10.51
C GLU A 217 -25.64 -10.34 9.56
N GLU A 218 -25.34 -10.26 8.26
CA GLU A 218 -26.30 -9.87 7.23
C GLU A 218 -27.47 -10.85 7.16
N GLU A 219 -27.21 -12.17 7.09
CA GLU A 219 -28.24 -13.21 7.11
C GLU A 219 -29.09 -13.14 8.38
N ARG A 220 -28.46 -12.91 9.55
CA ARG A 220 -29.15 -12.75 10.83
C ARG A 220 -30.07 -11.53 10.82
N LEU A 221 -29.61 -10.40 10.31
CA LEU A 221 -30.39 -9.17 10.21
C LEU A 221 -31.53 -9.31 9.20
N GLN A 222 -31.29 -9.95 8.04
CA GLN A 222 -32.34 -10.24 7.05
C GLN A 222 -33.44 -11.11 7.66
N SER A 223 -33.07 -12.20 8.35
CA SER A 223 -34.05 -13.05 9.04
C SER A 223 -34.84 -12.28 10.11
N LEU A 224 -34.19 -11.37 10.84
CA LEU A 224 -34.87 -10.53 11.83
C LEU A 224 -35.85 -9.56 11.17
N VAL A 225 -35.50 -8.96 10.03
CA VAL A 225 -36.39 -8.10 9.25
C VAL A 225 -37.62 -8.88 8.81
N GLU A 226 -37.44 -10.05 8.21
CA GLU A 226 -38.56 -10.92 7.77
C GLU A 226 -39.49 -11.29 8.94
N GLN A 227 -38.91 -11.63 10.10
CA GLN A 227 -39.70 -11.93 11.31
C GLN A 227 -40.48 -10.72 11.81
N LEU A 228 -39.88 -9.53 11.81
CA LEU A 228 -40.54 -8.30 12.22
C LEU A 228 -41.65 -7.90 11.26
N GLU A 229 -41.44 -8.02 9.96
CA GLU A 229 -42.47 -7.78 8.93
C GLU A 229 -43.65 -8.75 9.10
N ALA A 230 -43.39 -10.04 9.32
CA ALA A 230 -44.44 -11.02 9.58
C ALA A 230 -45.21 -10.74 10.87
N ASN A 231 -44.52 -10.29 11.93
CA ASN A 231 -45.16 -9.92 13.20
C ASN A 231 -46.00 -8.66 13.06
N LEU A 232 -45.51 -7.65 12.31
CA LEU A 232 -46.24 -6.42 12.03
C LEU A 232 -47.51 -6.72 11.23
N ALA A 233 -47.42 -7.53 10.16
CA ALA A 233 -48.58 -7.92 9.36
C ALA A 233 -49.65 -8.64 10.21
N LYS A 234 -49.24 -9.53 11.12
CA LYS A 234 -50.16 -10.20 12.06
C LYS A 234 -50.82 -9.22 13.03
N ALA A 235 -50.06 -8.27 13.56
CA ALA A 235 -50.57 -7.25 14.48
C ALA A 235 -51.57 -6.32 13.77
N GLU A 236 -51.27 -5.90 12.55
CA GLU A 236 -52.18 -5.11 11.71
C GLU A 236 -53.46 -5.88 11.40
N GLU A 237 -53.37 -7.16 11.03
CA GLU A 237 -54.54 -8.00 10.78
C GLU A 237 -55.40 -8.17 12.04
N ALA A 238 -54.78 -8.40 13.20
CA ALA A 238 -55.49 -8.50 14.48
C ALA A 238 -56.19 -7.18 14.84
N ASN A 239 -55.50 -6.04 14.71
CA ASN A 239 -56.06 -4.73 14.97
C ASN A 239 -57.23 -4.40 14.02
N ASN A 240 -57.08 -4.71 12.73
CA ASN A 240 -58.15 -4.51 11.74
C ASN A 240 -59.39 -5.36 12.06
N LYS A 241 -59.21 -6.60 12.53
CA LYS A 241 -60.32 -7.47 12.95
C LYS A 241 -61.02 -6.92 14.20
N GLU A 242 -60.25 -6.49 15.20
CA GLU A 242 -60.79 -5.89 16.43
C GLU A 242 -61.54 -4.59 16.13
N GLU A 243 -60.95 -3.71 15.32
CA GLU A 243 -61.59 -2.47 14.90
C GLU A 243 -62.88 -2.74 14.11
N ALA A 244 -62.87 -3.69 13.19
CA ALA A 244 -64.07 -4.08 12.43
C ALA A 244 -65.18 -4.61 13.35
N ALA A 245 -64.83 -5.42 14.35
CA ALA A 245 -65.77 -5.93 15.34
C ALA A 245 -66.37 -4.80 16.18
N LEU A 246 -65.54 -3.88 16.69
CA LEU A 246 -66.00 -2.70 17.44
C LEU A 246 -66.90 -1.79 16.60
N ARG A 247 -66.53 -1.53 15.33
CA ARG A 247 -67.37 -0.78 14.38
C ARG A 247 -68.70 -1.47 14.10
N GLN A 248 -68.73 -2.80 14.07
CA GLN A 248 -69.98 -3.56 13.91
C GLN A 248 -70.85 -3.50 15.16
N GLU A 249 -70.27 -3.67 16.36
CA GLU A 249 -71.00 -3.52 17.62
C GLU A 249 -71.58 -2.11 17.77
N ARG A 250 -70.77 -1.09 17.48
CA ARG A 250 -71.22 0.30 17.49
C ARG A 250 -72.43 0.50 16.60
N ARG A 251 -72.37 0.03 15.34
CA ARG A 251 -73.51 0.12 14.39
C ARG A 251 -74.76 -0.60 14.91
N LYS A 252 -74.63 -1.77 15.54
CA LYS A 252 -75.76 -2.49 16.15
C LYS A 252 -76.39 -1.69 17.29
N ARG A 253 -75.58 -1.07 18.15
CA ARG A 253 -76.05 -0.22 19.25
C ARG A 253 -76.72 1.05 18.74
N GLU A 254 -76.15 1.70 17.72
CA GLU A 254 -76.74 2.87 17.04
C GLU A 254 -78.11 2.50 16.43
N GLN A 255 -78.20 1.39 15.69
CA GLN A 255 -79.48 0.91 15.13
C GLN A 255 -80.53 0.59 16.20
N PHE A 256 -80.12 0.01 17.34
CA PHE A 256 -81.02 -0.25 18.45
C PHE A 256 -81.55 1.05 19.08
N LEU A 257 -80.67 2.05 19.27
CA LEU A 257 -81.05 3.37 19.77
C LEU A 257 -81.99 4.09 18.81
N ASP A 258 -81.71 4.08 17.50
CA ASP A 258 -82.57 4.68 16.48
C ASP A 258 -83.96 4.01 16.47
N GLY A 259 -84.01 2.69 16.60
CA GLY A 259 -85.26 1.94 16.72
C GLY A 259 -86.06 2.32 17.97
N LEU A 260 -85.39 2.42 19.13
CA LEU A 260 -86.02 2.82 20.38
C LEU A 260 -86.53 4.27 20.33
N LEU A 261 -85.76 5.17 19.71
CA LEU A 261 -86.15 6.56 19.54
C LEU A 261 -87.36 6.68 18.61
N THR A 262 -87.38 5.92 17.51
CA THR A 262 -88.53 5.87 16.59
C THR A 262 -89.79 5.34 17.28
N GLN A 263 -89.67 4.30 18.12
CA GLN A 263 -90.78 3.78 18.92
C GLN A 263 -91.29 4.83 19.90
N TYR A 264 -90.39 5.47 20.66
CA TYR A 264 -90.74 6.54 21.59
C TYR A 264 -91.45 7.71 20.89
N ASP A 265 -90.93 8.17 19.74
CA ASP A 265 -91.54 9.24 18.96
C ASP A 265 -92.93 8.85 18.44
N THR A 266 -93.11 7.60 18.04
CA THR A 266 -94.42 7.07 17.62
C THR A 266 -95.41 7.04 18.78
N GLU A 267 -95.03 6.43 19.91
CA GLU A 267 -95.87 6.38 21.11
C GLU A 267 -96.20 7.77 21.64
N MET A 268 -95.25 8.70 21.62
CA MET A 268 -95.47 10.08 22.05
C MET A 268 -96.45 10.82 21.10
N ASN A 269 -96.32 10.62 19.79
CA ASN A 269 -97.27 11.16 18.81
C ASN A 269 -98.68 10.58 19.00
N GLU A 270 -98.80 9.27 19.23
CA GLU A 270 -100.08 8.61 19.53
C GLU A 270 -100.70 9.18 20.80
N LYS A 271 -99.94 9.30 21.89
CA LYS A 271 -100.42 9.87 23.15
C LYS A 271 -100.81 11.34 23.02
N THR A 272 -100.08 12.11 22.22
CA THR A 272 -100.43 13.50 21.92
C THR A 272 -101.74 13.59 21.15
N SER A 273 -101.94 12.73 20.14
CA SER A 273 -103.20 12.64 19.38
C SER A 273 -104.38 12.21 20.26
N GLU A 274 -104.20 11.19 21.12
CA GLU A 274 -105.22 10.78 22.10
C GLU A 274 -105.58 11.93 23.05
N PHE A 275 -104.56 12.64 23.56
CA PHE A 275 -104.78 13.78 24.45
C PHE A 275 -105.53 14.92 23.77
N GLU A 276 -105.19 15.25 22.52
CA GLU A 276 -105.92 16.25 21.71
C GLU A 276 -107.37 15.83 21.47
N GLN A 277 -107.63 14.54 21.20
CA GLN A 277 -108.99 14.01 21.08
C GLN A 277 -109.77 14.16 22.39
N TYR A 278 -109.18 13.79 23.52
CA TYR A 278 -109.81 13.97 24.83
C TYR A 278 -110.11 15.45 25.13
N GLN A 279 -109.21 16.37 24.75
CA GLN A 279 -109.48 17.80 24.89
C GLN A 279 -110.66 18.26 24.02
N GLN A 280 -110.75 17.77 22.78
CA GLN A 280 -111.88 18.08 21.89
C GLN A 280 -113.21 17.54 22.44
N ASP A 281 -113.22 16.30 22.93
CA ASP A 281 -114.41 15.69 23.53
C ASP A 281 -114.80 16.40 24.83
N TYR A 282 -113.83 16.75 25.69
CA TYR A 282 -114.07 17.55 26.88
C TYR A 282 -114.70 18.90 26.54
N ALA A 283 -114.16 19.61 25.54
CA ALA A 283 -114.72 20.87 25.07
C ALA A 283 -116.14 20.70 24.51
N ARG A 284 -116.40 19.63 23.76
CA ARG A 284 -117.74 19.31 23.25
C ARG A 284 -118.74 19.03 24.38
N ASP A 285 -118.34 18.24 25.36
CA ASP A 285 -119.20 17.90 26.49
C ASP A 285 -119.43 19.11 27.40
N GLN A 286 -118.44 20.00 27.55
CA GLN A 286 -118.63 21.29 28.22
C GLN A 286 -119.69 22.15 27.51
N ILE A 287 -119.65 22.23 26.16
CA ILE A 287 -120.69 22.93 25.38
C ILE A 287 -122.07 22.30 25.59
N LYS A 288 -122.18 20.97 25.56
CA LYS A 288 -123.46 20.27 25.82
C LYS A 288 -123.96 20.52 27.23
N LEU A 289 -123.07 20.54 28.22
CA LEU A 289 -123.42 20.78 29.61
C LEU A 289 -123.93 22.22 29.78
N GLU A 290 -123.27 23.20 29.17
CA GLU A 290 -123.76 24.59 29.11
C GLU A 290 -125.12 24.71 28.42
N GLN A 291 -125.39 23.92 27.38
CA GLN A 291 -126.70 23.88 26.72
C GLN A 291 -127.77 23.26 27.63
N LEU A 292 -127.49 22.11 28.24
CA LEU A 292 -128.40 21.46 29.18
C LEU A 292 -128.70 22.33 30.40
N GLU A 293 -127.71 23.06 30.92
CA GLU A 293 -127.92 24.05 31.98
C GLU A 293 -128.85 25.18 31.55
N LYS A 294 -128.76 25.64 30.30
CA LYS A 294 -129.71 26.63 29.73
C LYS A 294 -131.10 26.05 29.59
N ASP A 295 -131.21 24.82 29.06
CA ASP A 295 -132.49 24.14 28.88
C ASP A 295 -133.16 23.84 30.24
N LEU A 296 -132.40 23.44 31.26
CA LEU A 296 -132.89 23.26 32.63
C LEU A 296 -133.39 24.58 33.21
N LYS A 297 -132.63 25.67 33.07
CA LYS A 297 -133.09 27.00 33.50
C LYS A 297 -134.38 27.41 32.80
N GLN A 298 -134.48 27.17 31.50
CA GLN A 298 -135.70 27.47 30.74
C GLN A 298 -136.88 26.58 31.19
N PHE A 299 -136.63 25.30 31.44
CA PHE A 299 -137.63 24.37 31.97
C PHE A 299 -138.13 24.80 33.35
N ASP A 300 -137.22 25.19 34.26
CA ASP A 300 -137.56 25.72 35.58
C ASP A 300 -138.38 27.02 35.47
N GLU A 301 -138.03 27.92 34.54
CA GLU A 301 -138.80 29.13 34.25
C GLU A 301 -140.21 28.80 33.70
N ASP A 302 -140.32 27.86 32.78
CA ASP A 302 -141.60 27.44 32.21
C ASP A 302 -142.46 26.70 33.23
N GLN A 303 -141.86 25.90 34.12
CA GLN A 303 -142.56 25.28 35.24
C GLN A 303 -143.04 26.33 36.24
N ALA A 304 -142.22 27.34 36.56
CA ALA A 304 -142.64 28.47 37.39
C ALA A 304 -143.81 29.26 36.76
N LYS A 305 -143.82 29.44 35.43
CA LYS A 305 -144.95 30.04 34.70
C LYS A 305 -146.21 29.16 34.79
N ARG A 306 -146.10 27.85 34.59
CA ARG A 306 -147.24 26.92 34.73
C ARG A 306 -147.80 26.92 36.14
N ASP A 307 -146.96 26.90 37.16
CA ASP A 307 -147.39 26.97 38.56
C ASP A 307 -148.10 28.30 38.86
N ALA A 308 -147.64 29.41 38.27
CA ALA A 308 -148.29 30.70 38.36
C ALA A 308 -149.65 30.73 37.63
N GLU A 309 -149.73 30.14 36.43
CA GLU A 309 -150.98 29.98 35.68
C GLU A 309 -151.98 29.10 36.42
N GLU A 310 -151.53 27.99 37.01
CA GLU A 310 -152.38 27.11 37.83
C GLU A 310 -152.90 27.82 39.08
N LYS A 311 -152.08 28.65 39.74
CA LYS A 311 -152.54 29.53 40.82
C LYS A 311 -153.61 30.50 40.34
N ILE A 312 -153.41 31.17 39.21
CA ILE A 312 -154.41 32.09 38.63
C ILE A 312 -155.71 31.35 38.28
N GLU A 313 -155.62 30.15 37.71
CA GLU A 313 -156.80 29.35 37.36
C GLU A 313 -157.54 28.84 38.61
N ASN A 314 -156.80 28.46 39.66
CA ASN A 314 -157.39 28.11 40.96
C ASN A 314 -158.05 29.34 41.62
N ASP A 315 -157.43 30.52 41.55
CA ASP A 315 -158.02 31.78 42.04
C ASP A 315 -159.28 32.15 41.24
N ARG A 316 -159.29 31.93 39.92
CA ARG A 316 -160.49 32.11 39.06
C ARG A 316 -161.60 31.15 39.44
N LYS A 317 -161.30 29.87 39.66
CA LYS A 317 -162.27 28.87 40.13
C LYS A 317 -162.83 29.26 41.50
N LEU A 318 -161.98 29.70 42.42
CA LEU A 318 -162.39 30.15 43.75
C LEU A 318 -163.31 31.38 43.65
N HIS A 319 -162.93 32.39 42.88
CA HIS A 319 -163.76 33.57 42.63
C HIS A 319 -165.10 33.18 41.96
N HIS A 320 -165.10 32.26 41.00
CA HIS A 320 -166.33 31.84 40.34
C HIS A 320 -167.27 31.13 41.32
N MET A 321 -166.70 30.32 42.22
CA MET A 321 -167.43 29.67 43.32
C MET A 321 -168.00 30.69 44.31
N GLU A 322 -167.24 31.72 44.69
CA GLU A 322 -167.72 32.82 45.53
C GLU A 322 -168.88 33.59 44.88
N VAL A 323 -168.81 33.87 43.57
CA VAL A 323 -169.88 34.54 42.82
C VAL A 323 -171.14 33.68 42.77
N LEU A 324 -171.01 32.37 42.56
CA LEU A 324 -172.12 31.42 42.61
C LEU A 324 -172.79 31.40 43.99
N VAL A 325 -171.99 31.36 45.07
CA VAL A 325 -172.52 31.44 46.44
C VAL A 325 -173.26 32.76 46.67
N ARG A 326 -172.73 33.88 46.14
CA ARG A 326 -173.36 35.22 46.24
C ARG A 326 -174.66 35.31 45.42
N MET A 327 -174.69 34.70 44.24
CA MET A 327 -175.91 34.60 43.43
C MET A 327 -176.97 33.71 44.10
N ASP A 328 -176.58 32.56 44.65
CA ASP A 328 -177.50 31.67 45.36
C ASP A 328 -178.09 32.33 46.62
N THR A 329 -177.28 33.03 47.40
CA THR A 329 -177.77 33.81 48.56
C THR A 329 -178.71 34.94 48.14
N SER A 330 -178.41 35.65 47.06
CA SER A 330 -179.31 36.69 46.52
C SER A 330 -180.62 36.11 45.98
N SER A 331 -180.57 34.94 45.33
CA SER A 331 -181.73 34.22 44.81
C SER A 331 -182.62 33.72 45.95
N LYS A 332 -182.03 33.21 47.04
CA LYS A 332 -182.75 32.86 48.28
C LYS A 332 -183.44 34.06 48.92
N LEU A 333 -182.79 35.24 48.92
CA LEU A 333 -183.38 36.49 49.44
C LEU A 333 -184.60 36.93 48.61
N LEU A 334 -184.49 36.86 47.27
CA LEU A 334 -185.56 37.21 46.34
C LEU A 334 -186.75 36.25 46.47
N GLN A 335 -186.48 34.94 46.60
CA GLN A 335 -187.49 33.92 46.84
C GLN A 335 -188.21 34.13 48.19
N ALA A 336 -187.49 34.53 49.23
CA ALA A 336 -188.08 34.85 50.54
C ALA A 336 -188.98 36.09 50.46
N PHE A 337 -188.54 37.13 49.75
CA PHE A 337 -189.33 38.36 49.52
C PHE A 337 -190.63 38.06 48.76
N TRP A 338 -190.54 37.25 47.69
CA TRP A 338 -191.70 36.87 46.88
C TRP A 338 -192.70 35.99 47.66
N ARG A 339 -192.21 35.01 48.43
CA ARG A 339 -193.07 34.19 49.31
C ARG A 339 -193.78 35.04 50.37
N GLY A 340 -193.10 36.05 50.93
CA GLY A 340 -193.72 37.01 51.86
C GLY A 340 -194.76 37.94 51.21
N TYR A 341 -194.57 38.32 49.96
CA TYR A 341 -195.54 39.11 49.18
C TYR A 341 -196.80 38.29 48.84
N ALA A 342 -196.64 37.04 48.40
CA ALA A 342 -197.74 36.15 48.02
C ALA A 342 -198.68 35.80 49.20
N ILE A 343 -198.13 35.60 50.41
CA ILE A 343 -198.93 35.31 51.62
C ILE A 343 -199.77 36.54 52.04
N ARG A 344 -199.23 37.76 51.89
CA ARG A 344 -199.95 39.01 52.19
C ARG A 344 -201.10 39.30 51.20
N LEU A 345 -201.01 38.79 49.97
CA LEU A 345 -202.09 38.89 48.98
C LEU A 345 -203.26 37.95 49.28
N MET A 346 -202.99 36.75 49.83
CA MET A 346 -204.01 35.71 50.09
C MET A 346 -204.87 35.96 51.34
N ILE A 347 -204.40 36.75 52.32
CA ILE A 347 -205.15 37.08 53.55
C ILE A 347 -206.29 38.09 53.30
N LYS A 348 -206.33 38.76 52.14
CA LYS A 348 -207.30 39.85 51.87
C LYS A 348 -208.70 39.40 51.39
N LYS A 349 -209.04 38.10 51.28
CA LYS A 349 -210.26 37.66 50.54
C LYS A 349 -211.24 36.62 51.14
N LYS A 350 -211.29 36.29 52.45
CA LYS A 350 -212.39 35.44 53.02
C LYS A 350 -212.90 35.84 54.44
N LYS A 351 -214.25 35.95 54.61
CA LYS A 351 -215.17 36.17 55.79
C LYS A 351 -215.67 37.63 56.01
N THR A 352 -216.87 38.12 55.59
CA THR A 352 -218.34 37.91 55.85
C THR A 352 -219.00 38.89 56.87
N GLY A 353 -219.99 39.71 56.44
CA GLY A 353 -221.19 40.08 57.24
C GLY A 353 -221.23 41.32 58.19
N LYS A 354 -221.94 42.38 57.72
CA LYS A 354 -222.80 43.40 58.41
C LYS A 354 -222.17 44.49 59.34
N LYS A 355 -222.33 45.82 59.14
CA LYS A 355 -222.83 46.75 58.07
C LYS A 355 -222.57 48.23 58.53
N LYS A 356 -222.48 49.29 57.71
CA LYS A 356 -223.33 49.61 56.53
C LYS A 356 -222.78 50.76 55.64
N GLY A 357 -222.65 50.53 54.33
CA GLY A 357 -222.81 51.55 53.27
C GLY A 357 -221.55 52.01 52.51
N GLY A 358 -221.56 51.95 51.17
CA GLY A 358 -220.60 52.67 50.29
C GLY A 358 -219.75 51.77 49.37
N LYS A 359 -220.33 50.98 48.46
CA LYS A 359 -220.63 51.28 47.02
C LYS A 359 -219.52 50.85 46.06
N LYS A 360 -219.70 49.59 45.59
CA LYS A 360 -219.41 49.04 44.24
C LYS A 360 -217.95 49.12 43.73
N LYS A 361 -217.41 48.08 43.14
CA LYS A 361 -217.75 46.67 42.94
C LYS A 361 -216.47 46.08 42.37
#